data_AF-A0A820L2T6-F1
#
_entry.id   AF-A0A820L2T6-F1
#
_cell.length_a   1.000
_cell.length_b   1.000
_cell.length_c   1.000
_cell.angle_alpha   90.00
_cell.angle_beta   90.00
_cell.angle_gamma   90.00
#
_symmetry.space_group_name_H-M   'P 1'
#
loop_
_entity.id
_entity.type
_entity.pdbx_description
1 polymer ?
#
loop_
_entity_poly.entity_id
_entity_poly.type
_entity_poly.pdbx_seq_one_letter_code
_entity_poly.pdbx_strand_id
1 'polypeptide(L)'
;SDDTYAKDRIKSARLKLNGINPSVILGSDLKLNNFLRPSALKDALRQMEKVVGGDQIRNKRAQILMQYESNRYHKLTVDEQIDCIIDQATDVDILGRSWAGLETFM
;
A
#
# COMPACT_ATOMS: atom_id res chain seq x y z
N SER A 1 9.21 21.98 -2.53
CA SER A 1 9.99 22.10 -3.77
C SER A 1 9.89 20.77 -4.51
N ASP A 2 9.81 20.80 -5.84
CA ASP A 2 9.66 19.59 -6.68
C ASP A 2 10.78 18.56 -6.46
N ASP A 3 11.98 19.02 -6.05
CA ASP A 3 13.12 18.17 -5.71
C ASP A 3 12.85 17.20 -4.55
N THR A 4 12.04 17.60 -3.55
CA THR A 4 11.70 16.71 -2.42
C THR A 4 10.78 15.58 -2.87
N TYR A 5 9.80 15.90 -3.72
CA TYR A 5 8.87 14.92 -4.26
C TYR A 5 9.56 13.88 -5.15
N ALA A 6 10.50 14.32 -6.00
CA ALA A 6 11.31 13.42 -6.83
C ALA A 6 12.12 12.43 -5.98
N LYS A 7 12.74 12.91 -4.88
CA LYS A 7 13.49 12.06 -3.94
C LYS A 7 12.59 11.00 -3.27
N ASP A 8 11.38 11.36 -2.88
CA ASP A 8 10.41 10.42 -2.29
C ASP A 8 9.96 9.36 -3.29
N ARG A 9 9.74 9.73 -4.56
CA ARG A 9 9.43 8.76 -5.63
C ARG A 9 10.57 7.78 -5.88
N ILE A 10 11.82 8.26 -5.88
CA ILE A 10 13.02 7.40 -6.00
C ILE A 10 13.12 6.46 -4.78
N LYS A 11 12.84 6.96 -3.58
CA LYS A 11 12.83 6.14 -2.35
C LYS A 11 11.77 5.04 -2.44
N SER A 12 10.55 5.36 -2.87
CA SER A 12 9.46 4.39 -3.09
C SER A 12 9.89 3.32 -4.11
N ALA A 13 10.49 3.70 -5.24
CA ALA A 13 11.01 2.75 -6.23
C ALA A 13 12.09 1.81 -5.64
N ARG A 14 13.02 2.33 -4.83
CA ARG A 14 14.03 1.51 -4.15
C ARG A 14 13.42 0.51 -3.18
N LEU A 15 12.36 0.87 -2.45
CA LEU A 15 11.66 -0.05 -1.56
C LEU A 15 10.99 -1.19 -2.35
N LYS A 16 10.40 -0.90 -3.51
CA LYS A 16 9.81 -1.92 -4.40
C LYS A 16 10.86 -2.95 -4.84
N LEU A 17 12.04 -2.47 -5.26
CA LEU A 17 13.15 -3.33 -5.69
C LEU A 17 13.81 -4.10 -4.54
N ASN A 18 13.75 -3.56 -3.31
CA ASN A 18 14.28 -4.23 -2.12
C ASN A 18 13.34 -5.28 -1.52
N GLY A 19 12.26 -5.64 -2.21
CA GLY A 19 11.34 -6.70 -1.75
C GLY A 19 10.47 -6.27 -0.56
N ILE A 20 10.23 -4.97 -0.36
CA ILE A 20 9.39 -4.52 0.76
C ILE A 20 7.92 -4.83 0.45
N ASN A 21 7.17 -5.19 1.49
CA ASN A 21 5.74 -5.50 1.38
C ASN A 21 4.97 -4.39 0.64
N PRO A 22 4.22 -4.71 -0.44
CA PRO A 22 3.47 -3.75 -1.23
C PRO A 22 2.51 -2.84 -0.43
N SER A 23 1.87 -3.37 0.62
CA SER A 23 0.95 -2.60 1.47
C SER A 23 1.67 -1.49 2.25
N VAL A 24 2.90 -1.73 2.69
CA VAL A 24 3.75 -0.73 3.39
C VAL A 24 4.10 0.40 2.43
N ILE A 25 4.51 0.07 1.21
CA ILE A 25 4.90 1.04 0.19
C ILE A 25 3.71 1.91 -0.20
N LEU A 26 2.56 1.30 -0.52
CA LEU A 26 1.37 2.05 -0.90
C LEU A 26 0.84 2.90 0.27
N GLY A 27 0.89 2.40 1.50
CA GLY A 27 0.54 3.18 2.68
C GLY A 27 1.43 4.41 2.89
N SER A 28 2.74 4.29 2.61
CA SER A 28 3.66 5.43 2.59
C SER A 28 3.34 6.42 1.47
N ASP A 29 3.08 5.93 0.26
CA ASP A 29 2.73 6.77 -0.90
C ASP A 29 1.40 7.52 -0.68
N LEU A 30 0.41 6.90 -0.03
CA LEU A 30 -0.85 7.55 0.35
C LEU A 30 -0.61 8.73 1.29
N LYS A 31 0.23 8.55 2.32
CA LYS A 31 0.57 9.62 3.27
C LYS A 31 1.26 10.79 2.58
N LEU A 32 2.23 10.50 1.71
CA LEU A 32 2.98 11.51 0.97
C LEU A 32 2.07 12.39 0.10
N ASN A 33 1.12 11.80 -0.60
CA ASN A 33 0.19 12.55 -1.46
C ASN A 33 -0.89 13.32 -0.67
N ASN A 34 -1.15 12.95 0.59
CA ASN A 34 -2.21 13.56 1.39
C ASN A 34 -1.75 14.73 2.28
N PHE A 35 -0.44 15.02 2.37
CA PHE A 35 0.08 16.26 2.99
C PHE A 35 -0.46 17.54 2.32
N LEU A 36 -1.04 17.42 1.11
CA LEU A 36 -1.56 18.52 0.32
C LEU A 36 -3.07 18.76 0.47
N ARG A 37 -3.78 18.01 1.33
CA ARG A 37 -5.25 18.06 1.42
C ARG A 37 -5.80 18.59 2.75
N PRO A 38 -7.01 19.21 2.76
CA PRO A 38 -7.64 19.78 3.95
C PRO A 38 -7.87 18.77 5.09
N SER A 39 -7.95 19.28 6.33
CA SER A 39 -8.21 18.51 7.56
C SER A 39 -9.43 17.59 7.49
N ALA A 40 -10.43 17.93 6.67
CA ALA A 40 -11.65 17.14 6.43
C ALA A 40 -11.38 15.74 5.83
N LEU A 41 -10.19 15.48 5.27
CA LEU A 41 -9.84 14.19 4.64
C LEU A 41 -8.99 13.28 5.53
N LYS A 42 -8.73 13.68 6.80
CA LYS A 42 -7.94 12.85 7.73
C LYS A 42 -8.62 11.52 8.04
N ASP A 43 -9.94 11.52 8.22
CA ASP A 43 -10.68 10.29 8.51
C ASP A 43 -10.73 9.38 7.29
N ALA A 44 -10.96 9.95 6.10
CA ALA A 44 -10.88 9.20 4.84
C ALA A 44 -9.50 8.58 4.64
N LEU A 45 -8.41 9.31 4.92
CA LEU A 45 -7.05 8.77 4.86
C LEU A 45 -6.86 7.60 5.82
N ARG A 46 -7.31 7.71 7.07
CA ARG A 46 -7.22 6.61 8.05
C ARG A 46 -7.96 5.37 7.56
N GLN A 47 -9.11 5.54 6.90
CA GLN A 47 -9.83 4.41 6.32
C GLN A 47 -9.10 3.82 5.11
N MET A 48 -8.53 4.65 4.23
CA MET A 48 -7.71 4.18 3.11
C MET A 48 -6.47 3.41 3.59
N GLU A 49 -5.80 3.88 4.64
CA GLU A 49 -4.66 3.18 5.24
C GLU A 49 -5.05 1.79 5.76
N LYS A 50 -6.23 1.65 6.39
CA LYS A 50 -6.75 0.35 6.84
C LYS A 50 -7.02 -0.58 5.66
N VAL A 51 -7.69 -0.08 4.62
CA VAL A 51 -7.99 -0.87 3.41
C VAL A 51 -6.70 -1.34 2.73
N VAL A 52 -5.72 -0.46 2.56
CA VAL A 52 -4.42 -0.82 1.97
C VAL A 52 -3.66 -1.81 2.83
N GLY A 53 -3.67 -1.64 4.15
CA GLY A 53 -3.03 -2.55 5.10
C GLY A 53 -3.59 -3.98 5.03
N GLY A 54 -4.87 -4.12 4.71
CA GLY A 54 -5.55 -5.42 4.64
C GLY A 54 -5.90 -6.00 6.01
N ASP A 55 -6.71 -7.05 5.97
CA ASP A 55 -7.19 -7.81 7.12
C ASP A 55 -6.26 -9.02 7.37
N GLN A 56 -5.81 -9.20 8.62
CA GLN A 56 -4.85 -10.26 8.97
C GLN A 56 -5.39 -11.68 8.81
N ILE A 57 -6.71 -11.86 8.70
CA ILE A 57 -7.34 -13.18 8.52
C ILE A 57 -7.51 -13.47 7.03
N ARG A 58 -7.83 -12.46 6.23
CA ARG A 58 -8.23 -12.63 4.82
C ARG A 58 -7.14 -12.31 3.81
N ASN A 59 -6.30 -11.32 4.09
CA ASN A 59 -5.36 -10.80 3.11
C ASN A 59 -3.95 -11.34 3.31
N LYS A 60 -3.39 -11.92 2.26
CA LYS A 60 -2.03 -12.49 2.27
C LYS A 60 -0.99 -11.42 2.61
N ARG A 61 -1.17 -10.19 2.10
CA ARG A 61 -0.26 -9.06 2.39
C ARG A 61 -0.20 -8.69 3.87
N ALA A 62 -1.30 -8.81 4.60
CA ALA A 62 -1.38 -8.52 6.03
C ALA A 62 -0.83 -9.67 6.87
N GLN A 63 -1.11 -10.92 6.49
CA GLN A 63 -0.58 -12.13 7.12
C GLN A 63 0.95 -12.19 7.05
N ILE A 64 1.51 -11.98 5.87
CA ILE A 64 2.98 -11.97 5.67
C ILE A 64 3.59 -10.84 6.49
N LEU A 65 2.98 -9.65 6.52
CA LEU A 65 3.49 -8.55 7.33
C LEU A 65 3.49 -8.89 8.83
N MET A 66 2.50 -9.64 9.30
CA MET A 66 2.39 -10.09 10.69
C MET A 66 3.53 -11.05 11.07
N GLN A 67 3.92 -11.95 10.16
CA GLN A 67 5.04 -12.87 10.36
C GLN A 67 6.37 -12.15 10.63
N TYR A 68 6.51 -10.94 10.09
CA TYR A 68 7.69 -10.08 10.25
C TYR A 68 7.42 -8.86 11.14
N GLU A 69 6.51 -8.96 12.12
CA GLU A 69 6.04 -7.85 12.97
C GLU A 69 7.16 -6.97 13.56
N SER A 70 8.33 -7.56 13.87
CA SER A 70 9.50 -6.84 14.37
C SER A 70 10.18 -5.93 13.34
N ASN A 71 9.93 -6.14 12.05
CA ASN A 71 10.51 -5.37 10.96
C ASN A 71 9.57 -5.28 9.73
N ARG A 72 8.75 -4.23 9.67
CA ARG A 72 7.90 -3.92 8.50
C ARG A 72 8.67 -3.59 7.21
N TYR A 73 9.98 -3.40 7.30
CA TYR A 73 10.89 -3.27 6.17
C TYR A 73 11.72 -4.54 5.94
N HIS A 74 11.22 -5.70 6.39
CA HIS A 74 11.79 -6.98 6.04
C HIS A 74 11.74 -7.16 4.52
N LYS A 75 12.83 -7.69 3.97
CA LYS A 75 12.93 -8.03 2.55
C LYS A 75 12.23 -9.36 2.33
N LEU A 76 11.08 -9.32 1.67
CA LEU A 76 10.35 -10.50 1.25
C LEU A 76 11.14 -11.28 0.19
N THR A 77 10.85 -12.58 0.11
CA THR A 77 11.18 -13.37 -1.07
C THR A 77 10.39 -12.88 -2.29
N VAL A 78 10.83 -13.27 -3.48
CA VAL A 78 10.12 -12.91 -4.72
C VAL A 78 8.70 -13.45 -4.69
N ASP A 79 8.51 -14.71 -4.31
CA ASP A 79 7.20 -15.36 -4.29
C ASP A 79 6.24 -14.68 -3.29
N GLU A 80 6.71 -14.37 -2.07
CA GLU A 80 5.92 -13.61 -1.09
C GLU A 80 5.54 -12.23 -1.60
N GLN A 81 6.46 -11.55 -2.29
CA GLN A 81 6.18 -10.24 -2.85
C GLN A 81 5.11 -10.33 -3.95
N ILE A 82 5.18 -11.33 -4.83
CA ILE A 82 4.17 -11.56 -5.88
C ILE A 82 2.82 -11.94 -5.27
N ASP A 83 2.79 -12.82 -4.29
CA ASP A 83 1.59 -13.18 -3.53
C ASP A 83 0.89 -11.94 -2.95
N CYS A 84 1.67 -11.04 -2.33
CA CYS A 84 1.14 -9.78 -1.81
C CYS A 84 0.61 -8.86 -2.90
N ILE A 85 1.28 -8.78 -4.06
CA ILE A 85 0.86 -7.95 -5.20
C ILE A 85 -0.48 -8.45 -5.75
N ILE A 86 -0.60 -9.77 -5.96
CA ILE A 86 -1.83 -10.38 -6.46
C ILE A 86 -2.97 -10.15 -5.48
N ASP A 87 -2.78 -10.50 -4.20
CA ASP A 87 -3.76 -10.28 -3.13
C ASP A 87 -4.25 -8.83 -3.09
N GLN A 88 -3.33 -7.85 -3.18
CA GLN A 88 -3.69 -6.44 -3.16
C GLN A 88 -4.41 -5.98 -4.43
N ALA A 89 -4.04 -6.51 -5.59
CA ALA A 89 -4.66 -6.14 -6.87
C ALA A 89 -6.07 -6.74 -7.04
N THR A 90 -6.34 -7.88 -6.39
CA THR A 90 -7.63 -8.59 -6.46
C THR A 90 -8.52 -8.37 -5.24
N ASP A 91 -8.12 -7.50 -4.31
CA ASP A 91 -8.89 -7.26 -3.09
C ASP A 91 -10.20 -6.52 -3.39
N VAL A 92 -11.32 -7.16 -3.04
CA VAL A 92 -12.67 -6.58 -3.16
C VAL A 92 -12.84 -5.27 -2.40
N ASP A 93 -12.16 -5.07 -1.26
CA ASP A 93 -12.22 -3.81 -0.50
C ASP A 93 -11.49 -2.67 -1.22
N ILE A 94 -10.48 -2.98 -2.04
CA ILE A 94 -9.77 -2.00 -2.88
C ILE A 94 -10.55 -1.74 -4.17
N LEU A 95 -10.98 -2.81 -4.85
CA LEU A 95 -11.69 -2.73 -6.13
C LEU A 95 -13.04 -2.02 -5.98
N GLY A 96 -13.78 -2.28 -4.90
CA GLY A 96 -15.07 -1.63 -4.61
C GLY A 96 -14.98 -0.15 -4.22
N ARG A 97 -13.76 0.35 -3.95
CA ARG A 97 -13.49 1.75 -3.59
C ARG A 97 -12.66 2.50 -4.64
N SER A 98 -12.39 1.85 -5.76
CA SER A 98 -11.65 2.43 -6.86
C SER A 98 -12.49 3.47 -7.61
N TRP A 99 -11.81 4.32 -8.39
CA TRP A 99 -12.49 5.34 -9.18
C TRP A 99 -13.45 4.70 -10.20
N ALA A 100 -14.65 5.25 -10.34
CA ALA A 100 -15.74 4.63 -11.10
C ALA A 100 -15.39 4.33 -12.58
N GLY A 101 -14.58 5.17 -13.22
CA GLY A 101 -14.16 4.96 -14.61
C GLY A 101 -13.01 3.96 -14.79
N LEU A 102 -12.55 3.29 -13.71
CA LEU A 102 -11.56 2.22 -13.80
C LEU A 102 -12.21 0.88 -14.19
N GLU A 103 -13.53 0.74 -14.10
CA GLU A 103 -14.29 -0.48 -14.47
C GLU A 103 -13.72 -1.75 -13.82
N THR A 104 -13.62 -1.76 -12.48
CA THR A 104 -13.05 -2.88 -11.71
C THR A 104 -13.92 -4.14 -11.67
N PHE A 105 -15.12 -4.07 -12.24
CA PHE A 105 -16.09 -5.15 -12.38
C PHE A 105 -16.39 -5.29 -13.88
N MET A 106 -15.89 -6.36 -14.49
CA MET A 106 -16.22 -6.76 -15.86
C MET A 106 -16.50 -8.27 -15.88
#